data_AF-A0A2V8IE76-F1
#
_entry.id   AF-A0A2V8IE76-F1
#
_cell.length_a   1.000
_cell.length_b   1.000
_cell.length_c   1.000
_cell.angle_alpha   90.00
_cell.angle_beta   90.00
_cell.angle_gamma   90.00
#
_symmetry.space_group_name_H-M   'P 1'
#
loop_
_entity.id
_entity.type
_entity.pdbx_description
1 polymer ?
#
loop_
_entity_poly.entity_id
_entity_poly.type
_entity_poly.pdbx_seq_one_letter_code
_entity_poly.pdbx_strand_id
1 'polypeptide(L)'
;MRILVERTRELFRKGLPLVQCVAPNLRIDIELFSRGGLAVLDAIESIGYNTLEQRPSLTGAAKLKLIGRALGEHALTYARR
;
A
#
# COMPACT_ATOMS: atom_id res chain seq x y z
N MET A 1 5.69 7.74 17.81
CA MET A 1 5.58 7.16 16.46
C MET A 1 4.44 6.13 16.33
N ARG A 2 4.34 5.12 17.21
CA ARG A 2 3.28 4.09 17.18
C ARG A 2 1.83 4.59 16.95
N ILE A 3 1.40 5.61 17.69
CA ILE A 3 0.05 6.20 17.53
C ILE A 3 -0.18 6.74 16.11
N LEU A 4 0.85 7.35 15.50
CA LEU A 4 0.76 7.88 14.15
C LEU A 4 0.66 6.74 13.12
N VAL A 5 1.43 5.66 13.32
CA VAL A 5 1.39 4.47 12.47
C VAL A 5 0.00 3.84 12.50
N GLU A 6 -0.58 3.64 13.69
CA GLU A 6 -1.91 3.06 13.84
C GLU A 6 -3.00 3.93 13.20
N ARG A 7 -3.01 5.23 13.49
CA ARG A 7 -3.95 6.19 12.87
C ARG A 7 -3.82 6.19 11.35
N THR A 8 -2.59 6.18 10.82
CA THR A 8 -2.36 6.17 9.37
C THR A 8 -2.82 4.86 8.74
N ARG A 9 -2.62 3.73 9.42
CA ARG A 9 -3.07 2.42 8.98
C ARG A 9 -4.59 2.37 8.85
N GLU A 10 -5.32 2.94 9.81
CA GLU A 10 -6.77 3.08 9.71
C GLU A 10 -7.20 3.92 8.52
N LEU A 11 -6.53 5.05 8.26
CA LEU A 11 -6.86 5.91 7.13
C LEU A 11 -6.66 5.19 5.78
N PHE A 12 -5.55 4.47 5.61
CA PHE A 12 -5.35 3.64 4.41
C PHE A 12 -6.43 2.56 4.27
N ARG A 13 -6.80 1.87 5.37
CA ARG A 13 -7.87 0.86 5.34
C ARG A 13 -9.23 1.44 4.99
N LYS A 14 -9.56 2.63 5.49
CA LYS A 14 -10.80 3.36 5.18
C LYS A 14 -10.80 3.87 3.72
N GLY A 15 -9.64 4.27 3.20
CA GLY A 15 -9.50 4.78 1.84
C GLY A 15 -9.48 3.70 0.75
N LEU A 16 -8.95 2.50 1.04
CA LEU A 16 -8.76 1.45 0.03
C LEU A 16 -10.04 1.06 -0.74
N PRO A 17 -11.24 0.94 -0.11
CA PRO A 17 -12.48 0.68 -0.85
C PRO A 17 -12.86 1.77 -1.85
N LEU A 18 -12.44 3.02 -1.65
CA LEU A 18 -12.75 4.16 -2.53
C LEU A 18 -12.08 4.07 -3.90
N VAL A 19 -11.08 3.19 -4.07
CA VAL A 19 -10.47 2.88 -5.37
C VAL A 19 -11.54 2.45 -6.39
N GLN A 20 -12.61 1.78 -5.95
CA GLN A 20 -13.69 1.37 -6.85
C GLN A 20 -14.51 2.56 -7.40
N CYS A 21 -14.44 3.72 -6.75
CA CYS A 21 -15.16 4.93 -7.16
C CYS A 21 -14.40 5.77 -8.20
N VAL A 22 -13.14 5.47 -8.49
CA VAL A 22 -12.35 6.21 -9.50
C VAL A 22 -12.39 5.55 -10.87
N ALA A 23 -11.99 6.31 -11.90
CA ALA A 23 -11.84 5.83 -13.26
C ALA A 23 -10.92 4.58 -13.32
N PRO A 24 -11.25 3.55 -14.12
CA PRO A 24 -10.53 2.27 -14.12
C PRO A 24 -9.02 2.38 -14.34
N ASN A 25 -8.57 3.32 -15.18
CA ASN A 25 -7.15 3.54 -15.46
C ASN A 25 -6.36 4.09 -14.27
N LEU A 26 -7.01 4.73 -13.30
CA LEU A 26 -6.36 5.28 -12.10
C LEU A 26 -6.36 4.30 -10.92
N ARG A 27 -7.15 3.22 -11.00
CA ARG A 27 -7.34 2.29 -9.88
C ARG A 27 -6.05 1.63 -9.44
N ILE A 28 -5.25 1.18 -10.40
CA ILE A 28 -4.00 0.47 -10.16
C ILE A 28 -3.01 1.37 -9.41
N ASP A 29 -2.82 2.60 -9.88
CA ASP A 29 -1.87 3.54 -9.27
C ASP A 29 -2.27 3.91 -7.84
N ILE A 30 -3.55 4.22 -7.61
CA ILE A 30 -4.06 4.61 -6.29
C ILE A 30 -4.03 3.43 -5.31
N GLU A 31 -4.36 2.23 -5.79
CA GLU A 31 -4.29 1.02 -4.98
C GLU A 31 -2.84 0.69 -4.62
N LEU A 32 -1.91 0.75 -5.60
CA LEU A 32 -0.50 0.49 -5.37
C LEU A 32 0.09 1.51 -4.38
N PHE A 33 -0.29 2.79 -4.48
CA PHE A 33 0.08 3.82 -3.51
C PHE A 33 -0.39 3.46 -2.10
N SER A 34 -1.67 3.09 -1.95
CA SER A 34 -2.27 2.77 -0.65
C SER A 34 -1.64 1.54 -0.01
N ARG A 35 -1.42 0.47 -0.81
CA ARG A 35 -0.78 -0.76 -0.34
C ARG A 35 0.71 -0.56 -0.06
N GLY A 36 1.40 0.26 -0.87
CA GLY A 36 2.78 0.67 -0.62
C GLY A 36 2.93 1.39 0.71
N GLY A 37 2.02 2.33 1.01
CA GLY A 37 1.95 3.01 2.30
C GLY A 37 1.80 2.04 3.47
N LEU A 38 0.86 1.08 3.39
CA LEU A 38 0.69 0.03 4.41
C LEU A 38 1.96 -0.80 4.63
N ALA A 39 2.68 -1.15 3.56
CA ALA A 39 3.94 -1.88 3.68
C ALA A 39 5.05 -1.04 4.35
N VAL A 40 5.08 0.28 4.11
CA VAL A 40 6.00 1.17 4.84
C VAL A 40 5.67 1.21 6.32
N LEU A 41 4.38 1.19 6.70
CA LEU A 41 3.98 1.10 8.10
C LEU A 41 4.46 -0.20 8.74
N ASP A 42 4.35 -1.34 8.04
CA ASP A 42 4.89 -2.62 8.51
C ASP A 42 6.43 -2.55 8.68
N ALA A 43 7.14 -1.88 7.76
CA ALA A 43 8.58 -1.67 7.87
C ALA A 43 8.95 -0.80 9.07
N ILE A 44 8.20 0.26 9.36
CA ILE A 44 8.39 1.10 10.55
C ILE A 44 8.18 0.29 11.84
N GLU A 45 7.15 -0.55 11.87
CA GLU A 45 6.90 -1.45 13.03
C GLU A 45 8.05 -2.44 13.22
N SER A 46 8.59 -3.00 12.13
CA SER A 46 9.67 -3.99 12.17
C SER A 46 10.99 -3.46 12.75
N ILE A 47 11.26 -2.15 12.62
CA ILE A 47 12.43 -1.47 13.22
C ILE A 47 12.13 -0.91 14.63
N GLY A 48 11.05 -1.36 15.29
CA GLY A 48 10.67 -0.88 16.61
C GLY A 48 10.27 0.60 16.64
N TYR A 49 9.76 1.13 15.52
CA TYR A 49 9.40 2.53 15.34
C TYR A 49 10.57 3.54 15.42
N ASN A 50 11.82 3.08 15.33
CA ASN A 50 13.01 3.93 15.38
C ASN A 50 13.34 4.60 14.03
N THR A 51 12.46 5.50 13.57
CA THR A 51 12.62 6.17 12.27
C THR A 51 13.63 7.31 12.26
N LEU A 52 14.08 7.78 13.43
CA LEU A 52 15.04 8.89 13.54
C LEU A 52 16.47 8.42 13.28
N GLU A 53 16.79 7.18 13.67
CA GLU A 53 18.13 6.61 13.52
C GLU A 53 18.20 5.61 12.36
N GLN A 54 17.08 4.97 12.00
CA GLN A 54 17.06 3.94 10.96
C GLN A 54 16.02 4.26 9.89
N ARG A 55 16.44 4.21 8.62
CA ARG A 55 15.52 4.37 7.50
C ARG A 55 14.73 3.07 7.27
N PRO A 56 13.39 3.07 7.41
CA PRO A 56 12.58 1.91 7.07
C PRO A 56 12.68 1.64 5.57
N SER A 57 12.93 0.39 5.18
CA SER A 57 13.08 0.00 3.78
C SER A 57 12.21 -1.22 3.45
N LEU A 58 11.68 -1.22 2.24
CA LEU A 58 10.93 -2.36 1.72
C LEU A 58 11.88 -3.33 1.01
N THR A 59 11.81 -4.61 1.37
CA THR A 59 12.54 -5.66 0.65
C THR A 59 12.04 -5.77 -0.80
N GLY A 60 12.89 -6.25 -1.71
CA GLY A 60 12.51 -6.46 -3.11
C GLY A 60 11.29 -7.37 -3.27
N ALA A 61 11.19 -8.41 -2.42
CA ALA A 61 10.05 -9.32 -2.38
C ALA A 61 8.74 -8.63 -1.95
N ALA A 62 8.80 -7.69 -0.98
CA ALA A 62 7.64 -6.91 -0.58
C ALA A 62 7.12 -6.03 -1.72
N LYS A 63 8.03 -5.39 -2.49
CA LYS A 63 7.68 -4.61 -3.68
C LYS A 63 7.04 -5.48 -4.77
N LEU A 64 7.61 -6.65 -5.05
CA LEU A 64 7.07 -7.59 -6.04
C LEU A 64 5.67 -8.11 -5.67
N LYS A 65 5.44 -8.44 -4.39
CA LYS A 65 4.13 -8.88 -3.91
C LYS A 65 3.06 -7.79 -4.05
N LEU A 66 3.42 -6.53 -3.79
CA LEU A 66 2.53 -5.38 -3.94
C LEU A 66 2.10 -5.19 -5.39
N ILE A 67 3.07 -5.22 -6.31
CA ILE A 67 2.82 -5.07 -7.75
C ILE A 67 1.99 -6.25 -8.27
N GLY A 68 2.36 -7.48 -7.95
CA GLY A 68 1.66 -8.68 -8.42
C GLY A 68 0.19 -8.72 -7.99
N ARG A 69 -0.11 -8.27 -6.77
CA ARG A 69 -1.49 -8.23 -6.26
C ARG A 69 -2.33 -7.14 -6.93
N ALA A 70 -1.80 -5.93 -7.07
CA ALA A 70 -2.52 -4.83 -7.74
C ALA A 70 -2.80 -5.16 -9.22
N LEU A 71 -1.84 -5.78 -9.91
CA LEU A 71 -2.03 -6.25 -11.28
C LEU A 71 -3.05 -7.39 -11.35
N GLY A 72 -2.98 -8.38 -10.45
CA GLY A 72 -3.93 -9.50 -10.43
C GLY A 72 -5.37 -9.10 -10.16
N GLU A 73 -5.61 -8.15 -9.24
CA GLU A 73 -6.95 -7.67 -8.89
C GLU A 73 -7.60 -6.85 -10.03
N HIS A 74 -6.80 -6.19 -10.89
CA HIS A 74 -7.31 -5.37 -12.01
C HIS A 74 -7.07 -5.98 -13.41
N ALA A 75 -6.39 -7.13 -13.52
CA ALA A 75 -6.14 -7.81 -14.81
C ALA A 75 -7.45 -8.12 -15.56
N LEU A 76 -8.51 -8.45 -14.82
CA LEU A 76 -9.85 -8.69 -15.38
C LEU A 76 -10.54 -7.41 -15.87
N THR A 77 -10.22 -6.25 -15.28
CA THR A 77 -10.78 -4.95 -15.69
C THR A 77 -10.18 -4.47 -17.01
N TYR A 78 -8.92 -4.83 -17.29
CA TYR A 78 -8.24 -4.52 -18.55
C TYR A 78 -8.55 -5.51 -19.67
N ALA A 79 -8.68 -6.81 -19.35
CA ALA A 79 -8.96 -7.86 -20.33
C ALA A 79 -10.40 -7.83 -20.91
N ARG A 80 -11.30 -7.03 -20.33
CA ARG A 80 -12.71 -6.89 -20.75
C ARG A 80 -12.97 -5.72 -21.72
N ARG A 81 -11.91 -5.18 -22.32
CA ARG A 81 -11.97 -4.10 -23.31
C ARG A 81 -11.50 -4.56 -24.67
#